data_AF-A0A136M0S7-F1
#
_entry.id   AF-A0A136M0S7-F1
#
_cell.length_a   1.000
_cell.length_b   1.000
_cell.length_c   1.000
_cell.angle_alpha   90.00
_cell.angle_beta   90.00
_cell.angle_gamma   90.00
#
_symmetry.space_group_name_H-M   'P 1'
#
loop_
_entity.id
_entity.type
_entity.pdbx_description
1 polymer ?
#
loop_
_entity_poly.entity_id
_entity_poly.type
_entity_poly.pdbx_seq_one_letter_code
_entity_poly.pdbx_strand_id
1 'polypeptide(L)'
;MLASGFGFKINKEPFLQLSTVLPYKLIRKHRSKIEQTEALLFGQAGFLVTKTRDEYLTTLFNEFEFLNKKYNLKQLQPSQWKFLRLRPANFPTIRLAQFAALLYSCDNIFSTLITTNSYKEIESLFQVQTSLYWKQHYRFGKPATGSVPALGADSRDVILINTVIPLLIAYGQSRDDWSYVDRAVEFLQQIAPEKNKIVRSWQQLGFTTANAFETQGLIELYNNFCQRRACLNCTIGSTIIKPGSV
;
A
#
# COMPACT_ATOMS: atom_id res chain seq x y z
N MET A 1 8.51 1.46 3.72
CA MET A 1 7.37 0.52 3.92
C MET A 1 6.06 1.08 3.36
N LEU A 2 5.60 2.26 3.81
CA LEU A 2 4.30 2.82 3.39
C LEU A 2 4.13 3.02 1.88
N ALA A 3 5.08 3.69 1.21
CA ALA A 3 5.02 3.87 -0.23
C ALA A 3 4.90 2.51 -0.97
N SER A 4 5.74 1.54 -0.60
CA SER A 4 5.71 0.19 -1.16
C SER A 4 4.35 -0.51 -1.01
N GLY A 5 3.63 -0.25 0.10
CA GLY A 5 2.27 -0.73 0.32
C GLY A 5 1.28 -0.25 -0.74
N PHE A 6 1.39 1.01 -1.17
CA PHE A 6 0.58 1.56 -2.27
C PHE A 6 0.91 0.96 -3.64
N GLY A 7 2.11 0.41 -3.80
CA GLY A 7 2.53 -0.29 -5.01
C GLY A 7 1.95 -1.70 -5.17
N PHE A 8 1.36 -2.26 -4.11
CA PHE A 8 0.93 -3.67 -4.04
C PHE A 8 2.00 -4.62 -4.58
N LYS A 9 1.60 -5.76 -5.16
CA LYS A 9 2.55 -6.75 -5.68
C LYS A 9 3.34 -6.26 -6.90
N ILE A 10 2.69 -5.60 -7.85
CA ILE A 10 3.27 -5.33 -9.18
C ILE A 10 4.16 -4.07 -9.18
N ASN A 11 3.76 -3.01 -8.49
CA ASN A 11 4.50 -1.76 -8.44
C ASN A 11 5.19 -1.53 -7.07
N LYS A 12 5.33 -2.57 -6.24
CA LYS A 12 6.02 -2.49 -4.92
C LYS A 12 7.37 -1.79 -5.03
N GLU A 13 8.16 -2.25 -6.00
CA GLU A 13 9.55 -1.85 -6.19
C GLU A 13 9.67 -0.42 -6.72
N PRO A 14 8.96 0.00 -7.79
CA PRO A 14 8.91 1.41 -8.20
C PRO A 14 8.51 2.37 -7.06
N PHE A 15 7.51 2.00 -6.25
CA PHE A 15 7.12 2.81 -5.09
C PHE A 15 8.19 2.87 -4.01
N LEU A 16 8.90 1.76 -3.76
CA LEU A 16 10.02 1.74 -2.82
C LEU A 16 11.13 2.68 -3.31
N GLN A 17 11.55 2.54 -4.56
CA GLN A 17 12.57 3.39 -5.17
C GLN A 17 12.18 4.87 -5.13
N LEU A 18 10.91 5.18 -5.42
CA LEU A 18 10.39 6.54 -5.32
C LEU A 18 10.59 7.12 -3.91
N SER A 19 10.28 6.32 -2.87
CA SER A 19 10.47 6.76 -1.48
C SER A 19 11.93 6.91 -1.07
N THR A 20 12.87 6.25 -1.76
CA THR A 20 14.31 6.40 -1.55
C THR A 20 14.84 7.67 -2.20
N VAL A 21 14.36 8.02 -3.40
CA VAL A 21 14.85 9.21 -4.14
C VAL A 21 14.10 10.50 -3.78
N LEU A 22 12.94 10.42 -3.14
CA LEU A 22 12.16 11.57 -2.70
C LEU A 22 12.07 11.61 -1.16
N PRO A 23 12.94 12.39 -0.48
CA PRO A 23 12.95 12.45 0.97
C PRO A 23 11.61 12.95 1.54
N TYR A 24 11.07 12.26 2.55
CA TYR A 24 9.81 12.63 3.17
C TYR A 24 9.81 14.06 3.77
N LYS A 25 10.95 14.54 4.27
CA LYS A 25 11.12 15.93 4.75
C LYS A 25 10.79 16.95 3.66
N LEU A 26 11.13 16.66 2.40
CA LEU A 26 10.83 17.55 1.28
C LEU A 26 9.33 17.59 1.00
N ILE A 27 8.66 16.43 1.04
CA ILE A 27 7.20 16.36 0.88
C ILE A 27 6.52 17.17 1.98
N ARG A 28 6.92 17.00 3.26
CA ARG A 28 6.36 17.75 4.38
C ARG A 28 6.49 19.26 4.22
N LYS A 29 7.61 19.74 3.66
CA LYS A 29 7.82 21.17 3.40
C LYS A 29 6.83 21.77 2.38
N HIS A 30 6.32 20.94 1.48
CA HIS A 30 5.46 21.34 0.37
C HIS A 30 4.02 20.81 0.49
N ARG A 31 3.69 20.15 1.61
CA ARG A 31 2.39 19.52 1.83
C ARG A 31 1.23 20.52 1.96
N SER A 32 1.50 21.81 2.12
CA SER A 32 0.43 22.83 2.25
C SER A 32 -0.36 23.03 0.96
N LYS A 33 0.13 22.53 -0.18
CA LYS A 33 -0.53 22.58 -1.47
C LYS A 33 -0.49 21.20 -2.12
N ILE A 34 -1.65 20.67 -2.47
CA ILE A 34 -1.76 19.32 -3.05
C ILE A 34 -1.00 19.24 -4.37
N GLU A 35 -1.04 20.31 -5.17
CA GLU A 35 -0.36 20.41 -6.47
C GLU A 35 1.15 20.27 -6.32
N GLN A 36 1.75 20.81 -5.25
CA GLN A 36 3.19 20.66 -5.00
C GLN A 36 3.53 19.23 -4.57
N THR A 37 2.67 18.60 -3.77
CA THR A 37 2.85 17.20 -3.35
C THR A 37 2.73 16.25 -4.53
N GLU A 38 1.73 16.45 -5.37
CA GLU A 38 1.53 15.71 -6.62
C GLU A 38 2.67 15.97 -7.60
N ALA A 39 3.12 17.22 -7.76
CA ALA A 39 4.25 17.57 -8.62
C ALA A 39 5.54 16.85 -8.21
N LEU A 40 5.85 16.81 -6.91
CA LEU A 40 7.00 16.06 -6.39
C LEU A 40 6.89 14.57 -6.70
N LEU A 41 5.74 13.95 -6.42
CA LEU A 41 5.55 12.51 -6.60
C LEU A 41 5.51 12.10 -8.07
N PHE A 42 4.71 12.77 -8.90
CA PHE A 42 4.60 12.47 -10.33
C PHE A 42 5.87 12.85 -11.10
N GLY A 43 6.51 13.96 -10.73
CA GLY A 43 7.76 14.40 -11.33
C GLY A 43 8.90 13.44 -11.01
N GLN A 44 9.06 13.04 -9.74
CA GLN A 44 10.06 12.03 -9.38
C GLN A 44 9.75 10.65 -9.94
N ALA A 45 8.48 10.34 -10.21
CA ALA A 45 8.09 9.13 -10.93
C ALA A 45 8.36 9.20 -12.45
N GLY A 46 8.75 10.35 -12.99
CA GLY A 46 9.04 10.58 -14.41
C GLY A 46 7.81 10.89 -15.27
N PHE A 47 6.64 11.12 -14.68
CA PHE A 47 5.40 11.36 -15.44
C PHE A 47 5.26 12.80 -15.97
N LEU A 48 6.07 13.74 -15.50
CA LEU A 48 5.99 15.16 -15.85
C LEU A 48 7.11 15.56 -16.81
N VAL A 49 7.06 15.06 -18.05
CA VAL A 49 8.16 15.22 -19.04
C VAL A 49 8.07 16.52 -19.83
N THR A 50 6.87 16.95 -20.21
CA THR A 50 6.67 18.14 -21.05
C THR A 50 5.31 18.78 -20.80
N LYS A 51 5.18 20.04 -21.21
CA LYS A 51 3.88 20.74 -21.22
C LYS A 51 2.95 20.10 -22.24
N THR A 52 1.66 20.11 -21.93
CA THR A 52 0.64 19.53 -22.80
C THR A 52 -0.55 20.48 -22.91
N ARG A 53 -1.58 20.09 -23.67
CA ARG A 53 -2.86 20.84 -23.69
C ARG A 53 -3.70 20.62 -22.43
N ASP A 54 -3.34 19.64 -21.60
CA ASP A 54 -3.98 19.40 -20.32
C ASP A 54 -3.47 20.43 -19.30
N GLU A 55 -4.36 21.30 -18.82
CA GLU A 55 -4.04 22.40 -17.90
C GLU A 55 -3.54 21.89 -16.55
N TYR A 56 -4.12 20.80 -16.04
CA TYR A 56 -3.71 20.22 -14.77
C TYR A 56 -2.30 19.63 -14.88
N LEU A 57 -2.03 18.86 -15.94
CA LEU A 57 -0.69 18.33 -16.18
C LEU A 57 0.34 19.45 -16.38
N THR A 58 -0.03 20.52 -17.09
CA THR A 58 0.85 21.68 -17.29
C THR A 58 1.15 22.41 -15.99
N THR A 59 0.16 22.52 -15.09
CA THR A 59 0.35 23.08 -13.75
C THR A 59 1.35 22.27 -12.95
N LEU A 60 1.18 20.94 -12.89
CA LEU A 60 2.11 20.06 -12.18
C LEU A 60 3.52 20.10 -12.79
N PHE A 61 3.63 20.16 -14.13
CA PHE A 61 4.91 20.25 -14.82
C PHE A 61 5.67 21.52 -14.43
N ASN A 62 5.01 22.69 -14.45
CA ASN A 62 5.65 23.95 -14.07
C ASN A 62 6.12 23.94 -12.61
N GLU A 63 5.30 23.39 -11.71
CA GLU A 63 5.64 23.27 -10.30
C GLU A 63 6.84 22.33 -10.09
N PHE A 64 6.83 21.18 -10.76
CA PHE A 64 7.93 20.23 -10.68
C PHE A 64 9.23 20.78 -11.27
N GLU A 65 9.18 21.48 -12.41
CA GLU A 65 10.32 22.18 -13.00
C GLU A 65 11.00 23.13 -12.00
N PHE A 66 10.20 23.92 -11.27
CA PHE A 66 10.70 24.82 -10.23
C PHE A 66 11.33 24.05 -9.07
N LEU A 67 10.63 23.04 -8.53
CA LEU A 67 11.11 22.24 -7.40
C LEU A 67 12.36 21.42 -7.76
N ASN A 68 12.41 20.87 -8.98
CA ASN A 68 13.55 20.12 -9.48
C ASN A 68 14.79 21.00 -9.58
N LYS A 69 14.68 22.22 -10.12
CA LYS A 69 15.79 23.19 -10.16
C LYS A 69 16.26 23.57 -8.76
N LYS A 70 15.34 23.71 -7.81
CA LYS A 70 15.64 24.09 -6.43
C LYS A 70 16.33 23.00 -5.61
N TYR A 71 15.99 21.73 -5.84
CA TYR A 71 16.43 20.61 -5.00
C TYR A 71 17.28 19.55 -5.74
N ASN A 72 17.55 19.74 -7.04
CA ASN A 72 18.31 18.84 -7.90
C ASN A 72 17.80 17.38 -7.82
N LEU A 73 16.52 17.20 -8.12
CA LEU A 73 15.82 15.93 -7.91
C LEU A 73 16.17 14.92 -9.01
N LYS A 74 16.39 13.66 -8.62
CA LYS A 74 16.67 12.55 -9.54
C LYS A 74 15.40 11.75 -9.82
N GLN A 75 14.95 11.83 -11.07
CA GLN A 75 13.73 11.18 -11.53
C GLN A 75 13.93 9.68 -11.80
N LEU A 76 12.89 8.92 -11.57
CA LEU A 76 12.75 7.54 -12.02
C LEU A 76 12.35 7.49 -13.49
N GLN A 77 12.57 6.33 -14.12
CA GLN A 77 12.18 6.11 -15.50
C GLN A 77 10.71 5.68 -15.58
N PRO A 78 9.89 6.28 -16.47
CA PRO A 78 8.48 5.92 -16.62
C PRO A 78 8.23 4.44 -16.90
N SER A 79 9.16 3.77 -17.58
CA SER A 79 9.10 2.35 -17.93
C SER A 79 9.16 1.40 -16.72
N GLN A 80 9.58 1.90 -15.55
CA GLN A 80 9.57 1.14 -14.30
C GLN A 80 8.14 0.90 -13.80
N TRP A 81 7.23 1.84 -14.08
CA TRP A 81 5.84 1.76 -13.67
C TRP A 81 5.03 0.84 -14.59
N LYS A 82 4.50 -0.24 -14.03
CA LYS A 82 3.75 -1.24 -14.78
C LYS A 82 2.26 -0.92 -14.77
N PHE A 83 1.67 -0.86 -15.97
CA PHE A 83 0.22 -0.72 -16.17
C PHE A 83 -0.44 -2.01 -16.66
N LEU A 84 0.34 -2.91 -17.29
CA LEU A 84 -0.17 -4.15 -17.85
C LEU A 84 -0.63 -5.11 -16.74
N ARG A 85 -1.71 -5.86 -16.97
CA ARG A 85 -2.34 -6.80 -16.02
C ARG A 85 -2.89 -6.14 -14.74
N LEU A 86 -3.09 -4.82 -14.76
CA LEU A 86 -3.77 -4.08 -13.70
C LEU A 86 -5.17 -3.67 -14.12
N ARG A 87 -6.10 -3.68 -13.16
CA ARG A 87 -7.38 -2.96 -13.29
C ARG A 87 -7.09 -1.45 -13.25
N PRO A 88 -7.86 -0.60 -13.96
CA PRO A 88 -7.63 0.85 -14.01
C PRO A 88 -7.49 1.53 -12.63
N ALA A 89 -8.32 1.15 -11.66
CA ALA A 89 -8.24 1.66 -10.28
C ALA A 89 -6.92 1.31 -9.54
N ASN A 90 -6.13 0.36 -10.07
CA ASN A 90 -4.82 -0.02 -9.54
C ASN A 90 -3.66 0.55 -10.34
N PHE A 91 -3.92 1.39 -11.34
CA PHE A 91 -2.85 2.02 -12.10
C PHE A 91 -1.94 2.86 -11.19
N PRO A 92 -0.63 2.88 -11.45
CA PRO A 92 0.32 3.61 -10.63
C PRO A 92 0.02 5.10 -10.55
N THR A 93 -0.56 5.69 -11.60
CA THR A 93 -1.04 7.08 -11.59
C THR A 93 -2.09 7.34 -10.49
N ILE A 94 -3.09 6.46 -10.38
CA ILE A 94 -4.11 6.55 -9.33
C ILE A 94 -3.50 6.31 -7.96
N ARG A 95 -2.61 5.31 -7.83
CA ARG A 95 -1.97 4.98 -6.56
C ARG A 95 -1.06 6.09 -6.06
N LEU A 96 -0.35 6.78 -6.97
CA LEU A 96 0.44 7.96 -6.65
C LEU A 96 -0.44 9.14 -6.23
N ALA A 97 -1.57 9.37 -6.90
CA ALA A 97 -2.53 10.41 -6.50
C ALA A 97 -3.12 10.14 -5.10
N GLN A 98 -3.50 8.90 -4.82
CA GLN A 98 -3.99 8.49 -3.50
C GLN A 98 -2.90 8.64 -2.43
N PHE A 99 -1.66 8.27 -2.76
CA PHE A 99 -0.53 8.44 -1.85
C PHE A 99 -0.23 9.93 -1.60
N ALA A 100 -0.30 10.77 -2.63
CA ALA A 100 -0.18 12.23 -2.51
C ALA A 100 -1.25 12.79 -1.57
N ALA A 101 -2.51 12.38 -1.74
CA ALA A 101 -3.61 12.80 -0.88
C ALA A 101 -3.41 12.39 0.58
N LEU A 102 -2.85 11.19 0.86
CA LEU A 102 -2.50 10.76 2.21
C LEU A 102 -1.38 11.62 2.84
N LEU A 103 -0.32 11.90 2.09
CA LEU A 103 0.78 12.72 2.58
C LEU A 103 0.37 14.20 2.75
N TYR A 104 -0.58 14.66 1.95
CA TYR A 104 -1.21 15.96 2.07
C TYR A 104 -2.12 16.06 3.30
N SER A 105 -2.92 15.04 3.60
CA SER A 105 -3.84 15.08 4.74
C SER A 105 -3.14 14.88 6.09
N CYS A 106 -2.05 14.10 6.14
CA CYS A 106 -1.40 13.71 7.39
C CYS A 106 0.00 14.32 7.57
N ASP A 107 0.20 15.15 8.61
CA ASP A 107 1.49 15.81 8.86
C ASP A 107 2.58 14.84 9.31
N ASN A 108 2.28 13.98 10.28
CA ASN A 108 3.23 13.03 10.86
C ASN A 108 2.72 11.60 10.73
N ILE A 109 2.70 11.08 9.50
CA ILE A 109 2.11 9.77 9.18
C ILE A 109 2.68 8.64 10.03
N PHE A 110 3.98 8.65 10.31
CA PHE A 110 4.61 7.64 11.15
C PHE A 110 4.09 7.71 12.58
N SER A 111 4.09 8.90 13.20
CA SER A 111 3.58 9.06 14.56
C SER A 111 2.13 8.65 14.63
N THR A 112 1.29 9.11 13.69
CA THR A 112 -0.13 8.74 13.65
C THR A 112 -0.32 7.23 13.59
N LEU A 113 0.36 6.52 12.68
CA LEU A 113 0.25 5.06 12.56
C LEU A 113 0.70 4.32 13.83
N ILE A 114 1.67 4.84 14.57
CA ILE A 114 2.18 4.23 15.80
C ILE A 114 1.33 4.60 17.02
N THR A 115 0.69 5.75 17.07
CA THR A 115 -0.06 6.18 18.27
C THR A 115 -1.54 5.82 18.22
N THR A 116 -2.12 5.59 17.03
CA THR A 116 -3.55 5.29 16.91
C THR A 116 -3.86 3.89 17.46
N ASN A 117 -4.80 3.84 18.41
CA ASN A 117 -5.23 2.61 19.08
C ASN A 117 -6.48 1.97 18.48
N SER A 118 -7.26 2.72 17.69
CA SER A 118 -8.52 2.25 17.12
C SER A 118 -8.34 1.79 15.68
N TYR A 119 -8.81 0.57 15.38
CA TYR A 119 -8.83 0.05 14.01
C TYR A 119 -9.61 0.98 13.07
N LYS A 120 -10.78 1.48 13.50
CA LYS A 120 -11.61 2.38 12.70
C LYS A 120 -10.91 3.70 12.38
N GLU A 121 -10.13 4.23 13.31
CA GLU A 121 -9.35 5.45 13.10
C GLU A 121 -8.18 5.21 12.13
N ILE A 122 -7.50 4.07 12.24
CA ILE A 122 -6.46 3.70 11.27
C ILE A 122 -7.06 3.47 9.89
N GLU A 123 -8.22 2.80 9.80
CA GLU A 123 -8.87 2.57 8.52
C GLU A 123 -9.29 3.89 7.86
N SER A 124 -9.84 4.83 8.64
CA SER A 124 -10.29 6.14 8.15
C SER A 124 -9.13 7.02 7.66
N LEU A 125 -7.93 6.86 8.23
CA LEU A 125 -6.71 7.53 7.75
C LEU A 125 -6.43 7.26 6.27
N PHE A 126 -6.77 6.06 5.77
CA PHE A 126 -6.60 5.68 4.37
C PHE A 126 -7.80 6.05 3.49
N GLN A 127 -8.89 6.59 4.02
CA GLN A 127 -10.06 7.05 3.25
C GLN A 127 -9.83 8.44 2.64
N VAL A 128 -8.75 8.56 1.87
CA VAL A 128 -8.31 9.82 1.27
C VAL A 128 -9.05 10.14 -0.02
N GLN A 129 -9.33 11.43 -0.22
CA GLN A 129 -9.94 11.95 -1.46
C GLN A 129 -8.84 12.52 -2.35
N THR A 130 -8.78 12.03 -3.59
CA THR A 130 -7.86 12.56 -4.60
C THR A 130 -8.36 13.90 -5.15
N SER A 131 -7.44 14.64 -5.78
CA SER A 131 -7.73 15.87 -6.52
C SER A 131 -8.82 15.63 -7.59
N LEU A 132 -9.60 16.67 -7.91
CA LEU A 132 -10.73 16.58 -8.85
C LEU A 132 -10.36 15.91 -10.18
N TYR A 133 -9.16 16.22 -10.69
CA TYR A 133 -8.61 15.59 -11.89
C TYR A 133 -8.66 14.06 -11.84
N TRP A 134 -8.15 13.48 -10.75
CA TRP A 134 -8.04 12.04 -10.56
C TRP A 134 -9.37 11.35 -10.25
N LYS A 135 -10.43 12.10 -9.96
CA LYS A 135 -11.80 11.55 -9.91
C LYS A 135 -12.36 11.23 -11.30
N GLN A 136 -11.73 11.75 -12.36
CA GLN A 136 -12.19 11.59 -13.73
C GLN A 136 -11.11 11.03 -14.67
N HIS A 137 -9.92 10.70 -14.17
CA HIS A 137 -8.79 10.27 -15.00
C HIS A 137 -8.09 9.06 -14.38
N TYR A 138 -7.98 7.96 -15.12
CA TYR A 138 -7.09 6.85 -14.74
C TYR A 138 -5.64 7.12 -15.15
N ARG A 139 -5.44 7.96 -16.17
CA ARG A 139 -4.14 8.35 -16.72
C ARG A 139 -4.22 9.80 -17.14
N PHE A 140 -3.07 10.47 -17.16
CA PHE A 140 -3.00 11.83 -17.65
C PHE A 140 -3.55 11.97 -19.08
N GLY A 141 -4.28 13.05 -19.33
CA GLY A 141 -4.87 13.44 -20.60
C GLY A 141 -5.95 12.49 -21.14
N LYS A 142 -6.36 11.47 -20.38
CA LYS A 142 -7.35 10.47 -20.81
C LYS A 142 -8.53 10.42 -19.83
N PRO A 143 -9.63 11.13 -20.12
CA PRO A 143 -10.81 11.08 -19.27
C PRO A 143 -11.36 9.66 -19.23
N ALA A 144 -11.78 9.25 -18.04
CA ALA A 144 -12.48 8.01 -17.81
C ALA A 144 -13.94 8.13 -18.29
N THR A 145 -14.54 7.01 -18.69
CA THR A 145 -15.96 6.94 -19.07
C THR A 145 -16.91 7.10 -17.87
N GLY A 146 -16.38 7.02 -16.65
CA GLY A 146 -17.13 7.20 -15.41
C GLY A 146 -16.22 7.67 -14.28
N SER A 147 -16.79 7.80 -13.08
CA SER A 147 -16.05 8.23 -11.90
C SER A 147 -14.96 7.22 -11.53
N VAL A 148 -13.77 7.72 -11.24
CA VAL A 148 -12.68 6.94 -10.67
C VAL A 148 -12.96 6.76 -9.18
N PRO A 149 -13.05 5.52 -8.68
CA PRO A 149 -13.35 5.28 -7.28
C PRO A 149 -12.19 5.72 -6.38
N ALA A 150 -12.55 6.12 -5.16
CA ALA A 150 -11.59 6.29 -4.07
C ALA A 150 -10.95 4.94 -3.68
N LEU A 151 -10.04 4.99 -2.70
CA LEU A 151 -9.40 3.78 -2.19
C LEU A 151 -10.43 2.84 -1.54
N GLY A 152 -10.76 1.74 -2.21
CA GLY A 152 -11.74 0.76 -1.74
C GLY A 152 -11.30 -0.02 -0.49
N ALA A 153 -12.25 -0.65 0.20
CA ALA A 153 -12.02 -1.41 1.43
C ALA A 153 -10.92 -2.47 1.29
N ASP A 154 -11.04 -3.39 0.31
CA ASP A 154 -10.02 -4.41 0.03
C ASP A 154 -8.61 -3.82 -0.17
N SER A 155 -8.51 -2.61 -0.75
CA SER A 155 -7.22 -1.96 -0.95
C SER A 155 -6.65 -1.38 0.34
N ARG A 156 -7.51 -0.87 1.23
CA ARG A 156 -7.10 -0.42 2.58
C ARG A 156 -6.62 -1.62 3.39
N ASP A 157 -7.38 -2.71 3.41
CA ASP A 157 -7.04 -3.94 4.11
C ASP A 157 -5.66 -4.46 3.67
N VAL A 158 -5.40 -4.50 2.36
CA VAL A 158 -4.08 -4.88 1.82
C VAL A 158 -2.97 -3.96 2.31
N ILE A 159 -3.20 -2.64 2.38
CA ILE A 159 -2.20 -1.70 2.91
C ILE A 159 -1.99 -1.93 4.41
N LEU A 160 -3.05 -2.12 5.19
CA LEU A 160 -2.97 -2.38 6.62
C LEU A 160 -2.16 -3.64 6.89
N ILE A 161 -2.53 -4.76 6.28
CA ILE A 161 -1.86 -6.07 6.42
C ILE A 161 -0.39 -5.98 6.00
N ASN A 162 -0.07 -5.36 4.86
CA ASN A 162 1.29 -5.38 4.33
C ASN A 162 2.18 -4.22 4.83
N THR A 163 1.63 -3.25 5.55
CA THR A 163 2.35 -2.05 5.95
C THR A 163 2.18 -1.72 7.41
N VAL A 164 0.95 -1.51 7.88
CA VAL A 164 0.69 -1.02 9.24
C VAL A 164 0.99 -2.12 10.25
N ILE A 165 0.53 -3.34 10.00
CA ILE A 165 0.76 -4.48 10.89
C ILE A 165 2.26 -4.78 11.05
N PRO A 166 3.07 -4.95 9.98
CA PRO A 166 4.51 -5.13 10.13
C PRO A 166 5.22 -3.95 10.77
N LEU A 167 4.76 -2.71 10.53
CA LEU A 167 5.33 -1.51 11.13
C LEU A 167 5.14 -1.51 12.64
N LEU A 168 3.94 -1.86 13.13
CA LEU A 168 3.65 -1.96 14.56
C LEU A 168 4.52 -3.02 15.23
N ILE A 169 4.60 -4.21 14.63
CA ILE A 169 5.42 -5.31 15.16
C ILE A 169 6.89 -4.89 15.22
N ALA A 170 7.44 -4.36 14.13
CA ALA A 170 8.84 -3.93 14.09
C ALA A 170 9.12 -2.80 15.10
N TYR A 171 8.19 -1.86 15.27
CA TYR A 171 8.31 -0.80 16.25
C TYR A 171 8.31 -1.34 17.69
N GLY A 172 7.36 -2.22 18.02
CA GLY A 172 7.27 -2.87 19.34
C GLY A 172 8.53 -3.65 19.67
N GLN A 173 9.01 -4.48 18.74
CA GLN A 173 10.26 -5.23 18.90
C GLN A 173 11.47 -4.31 19.10
N SER A 174 11.56 -3.19 18.39
CA SER A 174 12.66 -2.23 18.57
C SER A 174 12.64 -1.48 19.90
N ARG A 175 11.50 -1.50 20.61
CA ARG A 175 11.26 -0.80 21.87
C ARG A 175 11.12 -1.74 23.07
N ASP A 176 11.23 -3.05 22.84
CA ASP A 176 10.86 -4.10 23.80
C ASP A 176 9.46 -3.89 24.42
N ASP A 177 8.52 -3.41 23.60
CA ASP A 177 7.14 -3.13 24.02
C ASP A 177 6.16 -3.99 23.22
N TRP A 178 5.67 -5.04 23.87
CA TRP A 178 4.76 -6.03 23.28
C TRP A 178 3.34 -5.49 23.05
N SER A 179 2.96 -4.37 23.66
CA SER A 179 1.63 -3.78 23.45
C SER A 179 1.37 -3.42 21.98
N TYR A 180 2.41 -3.06 21.23
CA TYR A 180 2.30 -2.82 19.78
C TYR A 180 2.04 -4.10 18.98
N VAL A 181 2.58 -5.24 19.43
CA VAL A 181 2.37 -6.55 18.79
C VAL A 181 0.95 -7.04 19.08
N ASP A 182 0.49 -6.92 20.32
CA ASP A 182 -0.88 -7.25 20.70
C ASP A 182 -1.88 -6.43 19.89
N ARG A 183 -1.66 -5.12 19.80
CA ARG A 183 -2.50 -4.23 18.97
C ARG A 183 -2.46 -4.59 17.48
N ALA A 184 -1.31 -5.02 16.96
CA ALA A 184 -1.21 -5.50 15.58
C ALA A 184 -2.07 -6.76 15.35
N VAL A 185 -2.09 -7.68 16.32
CA VAL A 185 -2.96 -8.87 16.30
C VAL A 185 -4.44 -8.46 16.37
N GLU A 186 -4.81 -7.56 17.28
CA GLU A 186 -6.18 -7.03 17.41
C GLU A 186 -6.67 -6.37 16.11
N PHE A 187 -5.81 -5.64 15.42
CA PHE A 187 -6.15 -5.06 14.11
C PHE A 187 -6.34 -6.13 13.05
N LEU A 188 -5.48 -7.14 12.98
CA LEU A 188 -5.67 -8.26 12.04
C LEU A 188 -6.99 -9.02 12.28
N GLN A 189 -7.42 -9.15 13.53
CA GLN A 189 -8.68 -9.81 13.89
C GLN A 189 -9.92 -9.00 13.45
N GLN A 190 -9.78 -7.69 13.22
CA GLN A 190 -10.86 -6.80 12.77
C GLN A 190 -10.91 -6.63 11.24
N ILE A 191 -9.85 -7.04 10.52
CA ILE A 191 -9.81 -7.00 9.06
C ILE A 191 -10.52 -8.25 8.50
N ALA A 192 -11.28 -8.06 7.41
CA ALA A 192 -11.98 -9.15 6.75
C ALA A 192 -11.01 -10.24 6.22
N PRO A 193 -11.44 -11.51 6.12
CA PRO A 193 -10.63 -12.57 5.55
C PRO A 193 -10.11 -12.24 4.16
N GLU A 194 -8.82 -12.48 3.94
CA GLU A 194 -8.21 -12.25 2.63
C GLU A 194 -8.75 -13.21 1.56
N LYS A 195 -8.92 -12.68 0.35
CA LYS A 195 -9.43 -13.44 -0.79
C LYS A 195 -8.29 -13.73 -1.77
N ASN A 196 -7.60 -14.85 -1.58
CA ASN A 196 -6.55 -15.29 -2.50
C ASN A 196 -6.66 -16.78 -2.85
N LYS A 197 -5.78 -17.27 -3.72
CA LYS A 197 -5.81 -18.68 -4.17
C LYS A 197 -5.54 -19.65 -3.02
N ILE A 198 -4.63 -19.31 -2.11
CA ILE A 198 -4.24 -20.16 -0.98
C ILE A 198 -5.42 -20.31 -0.01
N VAL A 199 -6.03 -19.20 0.39
CA VAL A 199 -7.22 -19.21 1.27
C VAL A 199 -8.36 -20.02 0.65
N ARG A 200 -8.61 -19.87 -0.66
CA ARG A 200 -9.62 -20.67 -1.37
C ARG A 200 -9.31 -22.17 -1.34
N SER A 201 -8.04 -22.56 -1.45
CA SER A 201 -7.65 -23.98 -1.33
C SER A 201 -7.91 -24.54 0.07
N TRP A 202 -7.68 -23.74 1.12
CA TRP A 202 -8.04 -24.14 2.49
C TRP A 202 -9.56 -24.25 2.68
N GLN A 203 -10.33 -23.32 2.14
CA GLN A 203 -11.80 -23.35 2.19
C GLN A 203 -12.38 -24.59 1.50
N GLN A 204 -11.78 -25.04 0.39
CA GLN A 204 -12.17 -26.28 -0.28
C GLN A 204 -11.93 -27.53 0.58
N LEU A 205 -11.02 -27.46 1.55
CA LEU A 205 -10.75 -28.52 2.53
C LEU A 205 -11.65 -28.42 3.78
N GLY A 206 -12.61 -27.48 3.80
CA GLY A 206 -13.53 -27.30 4.93
C GLY A 206 -13.08 -26.32 6.01
N PHE A 207 -11.92 -25.65 5.83
CA PHE A 207 -11.49 -24.61 6.77
C PHE A 207 -12.32 -23.33 6.59
N THR A 208 -12.84 -22.80 7.70
CA THR A 208 -13.45 -21.48 7.76
C THR A 208 -12.45 -20.47 8.29
N THR A 209 -12.57 -19.22 7.85
CA THR A 209 -11.72 -18.12 8.31
C THR A 209 -12.57 -16.90 8.62
N ALA A 210 -12.48 -16.37 9.83
CA ALA A 210 -13.29 -15.26 10.32
C ALA A 210 -12.65 -13.89 10.03
N ASN A 211 -11.32 -13.81 9.96
CA ASN A 211 -10.59 -12.54 9.81
C ASN A 211 -9.23 -12.71 9.12
N ALA A 212 -8.53 -11.59 8.94
CA ALA A 212 -7.21 -11.56 8.32
C ALA A 212 -6.12 -12.23 9.16
N PHE A 213 -6.25 -12.25 10.50
CA PHE A 213 -5.31 -12.96 11.38
C PHE A 213 -5.25 -14.45 11.03
N GLU A 214 -6.41 -15.09 10.89
CA GLU A 214 -6.50 -16.50 10.50
C GLU A 214 -6.03 -16.73 9.07
N THR A 215 -6.41 -15.88 8.10
CA THR A 215 -5.94 -16.06 6.72
C THR A 215 -4.44 -15.89 6.60
N GLN A 216 -3.83 -14.92 7.31
CA GLN A 216 -2.38 -14.74 7.34
C GLN A 216 -1.67 -15.97 7.92
N GLY A 217 -2.20 -16.56 8.99
CA GLY A 217 -1.69 -17.81 9.54
C GLY A 217 -1.72 -18.96 8.53
N LEU A 218 -2.84 -19.15 7.82
CA LEU A 218 -2.98 -20.19 6.79
C LEU A 218 -2.09 -19.96 5.56
N ILE A 219 -1.90 -18.69 5.17
CA ILE A 219 -1.00 -18.30 4.09
C ILE A 219 0.44 -18.64 4.47
N GLU A 220 0.87 -18.28 5.67
CA GLU A 220 2.23 -18.51 6.14
C GLU A 220 2.52 -20.01 6.35
N LEU A 221 1.54 -20.75 6.86
CA LEU A 221 1.58 -22.21 6.94
C LEU A 221 1.76 -22.83 5.55
N TYR A 222 0.99 -22.37 4.56
CA TYR A 222 1.08 -22.88 3.19
C TYR A 222 2.46 -22.60 2.57
N ASN A 223 2.95 -21.36 2.66
CA ASN A 223 4.19 -20.93 2.02
C ASN A 223 5.44 -21.58 2.65
N ASN A 224 5.47 -21.75 3.97
CA ASN A 224 6.65 -22.27 4.66
C ASN A 224 6.64 -23.78 4.86
N PHE A 225 5.46 -24.41 4.89
CA PHE A 225 5.36 -25.85 5.14
C PHE A 225 4.79 -26.60 3.93
N CYS A 226 3.56 -26.32 3.52
CA CYS A 226 2.87 -27.10 2.48
C CYS A 226 3.62 -27.05 1.13
N GLN A 227 4.02 -25.86 0.69
CA GLN A 227 4.75 -25.68 -0.57
C GLN A 227 6.12 -26.36 -0.56
N ARG A 228 6.74 -26.47 0.63
CA ARG A 228 8.04 -27.12 0.82
C ARG A 228 7.92 -28.62 1.14
N ARG A 229 6.71 -29.16 1.25
CA ARG A 229 6.43 -30.54 1.70
C ARG A 229 7.02 -30.86 3.07
N ALA A 230 7.14 -29.87 3.95
CA ALA A 230 7.73 -30.03 5.29
C ALA A 230 6.71 -30.58 6.32
N CYS A 231 5.95 -31.61 5.94
CA CYS A 231 4.81 -32.10 6.72
C CYS A 231 5.20 -32.61 8.11
N LEU A 232 6.38 -33.23 8.24
CA LEU A 232 6.92 -33.71 9.53
C LEU A 232 7.25 -32.58 10.51
N ASN A 233 7.50 -31.37 10.00
CA ASN A 233 7.79 -30.16 10.80
C ASN A 233 6.54 -29.30 11.04
N CYS A 234 5.40 -29.65 10.44
CA CYS A 234 4.15 -28.94 10.57
C CYS A 234 3.27 -29.65 11.59
N THR A 235 2.72 -28.95 12.58
CA THR A 235 1.84 -29.57 13.61
C THR A 235 0.69 -30.33 12.96
N ILE A 236 -0.01 -29.72 11.99
CA ILE A 236 -1.11 -30.38 11.26
C ILE A 236 -0.62 -31.61 10.50
N GLY A 237 0.49 -31.48 9.75
CA GLY A 237 1.04 -32.57 8.95
C GLY A 237 1.52 -33.75 9.80
N SER A 238 2.21 -33.46 10.92
CA SER A 238 2.70 -34.47 11.84
C SER A 238 1.56 -35.24 12.52
N THR A 239 0.45 -34.58 12.83
CA THR A 239 -0.76 -35.22 13.37
C THR A 239 -1.43 -36.15 12.35
N ILE A 240 -1.45 -35.77 11.06
CA ILE A 240 -2.04 -36.62 10.00
C ILE A 240 -1.15 -37.83 9.69
N ILE A 241 0.17 -37.66 9.72
CA ILE A 241 1.14 -38.71 9.37
C ILE A 241 1.33 -39.72 10.48
N LYS A 242 1.25 -39.30 11.76
CA LYS A 242 1.29 -40.24 12.88
C LYS A 242 0.07 -41.16 12.74
N PRO A 243 0.27 -42.47 12.47
CA PRO A 243 -0.82 -43.42 12.60
C PRO A 243 -1.30 -43.32 14.04
N GLY A 244 -2.61 -43.20 14.26
CA GLY A 244 -3.14 -43.32 15.62
C GLY A 244 -2.61 -44.62 16.21
N SER A 245 -1.93 -44.52 17.36
CA SER A 245 -1.81 -45.64 18.26
C SER A 245 -3.25 -46.09 18.55
N VAL A 246 -3.64 -47.22 17.96
CA VAL A 246 -4.82 -47.97 18.38
C VAL A 246 -4.56 -48.48 19.79
#